data_AF-A0A2U8PWR3-F1
#
_entry.id   AF-A0A2U8PWR3-F1
#
_cell.length_a   1.000
_cell.length_b   1.000
_cell.length_c   1.000
_cell.angle_alpha   90.00
_cell.angle_beta   90.00
_cell.angle_gamma   90.00
#
_symmetry.space_group_name_H-M   'P 1'
#
loop_
_entity.id
_entity.type
_entity.pdbx_description
1 polymer ?
#
loop_
_entity_poly.entity_id
_entity_poly.type
_entity_poly.pdbx_seq_one_letter_code
_entity_poly.pdbx_strand_id
1 'polypeptide(L)' 'MFVTVVAVLCRLSAASSGSCIEEIVTDSNMTPEISMMQCAIGAQAPLAKWMGEHPIYHANWRLDRYKCVPGHYEIKGHA' A
#
# COMPACT_ATOMS: atom_id res chain seq x y z
N MET A 1 17.75 -1.32 8.62
CA MET A 1 16.41 -0.88 9.08
C MET A 1 15.39 -1.58 8.21
N PHE A 2 14.44 -2.27 8.81
CA PHE A 2 13.34 -2.90 8.06
C PHE A 2 12.25 -1.86 7.78
N VAL A 3 11.65 -1.89 6.60
CA VAL A 3 10.58 -0.97 6.19
C VAL A 3 9.49 -1.78 5.49
N THR A 4 8.24 -1.53 5.86
CA THR A 4 7.05 -2.08 5.19
C THR A 4 6.33 -0.95 4.45
N VAL A 5 5.99 -1.18 3.19
CA VAL A 5 5.22 -0.26 2.35
C VAL A 5 3.77 -0.70 2.33
N VAL A 6 2.88 0.16 2.81
CA VAL A 6 1.45 -0.14 2.96
C VAL A 6 0.64 0.80 2.10
N ALA A 7 -0.21 0.27 1.21
CA ALA A 7 -1.18 1.03 0.46
C ALA A 7 -2.49 1.16 1.26
N VAL A 8 -3.11 2.34 1.24
CA VAL A 8 -4.48 2.54 1.70
C VAL A 8 -5.36 2.70 0.47
N LEU A 9 -6.26 1.74 0.29
CA LEU A 9 -7.10 1.60 -0.90
C LEU A 9 -8.56 1.80 -0.52
N CYS A 10 -9.27 2.67 -1.22
CA CYS A 10 -10.70 2.91 -0.99
C CYS A 10 -11.52 2.49 -2.22
N ARG A 11 -12.70 1.89 -1.99
CA ARG A 11 -13.61 1.53 -3.09
C ARG A 11 -14.22 2.76 -3.75
N LEU A 12 -14.28 2.75 -5.08
CA LEU A 12 -14.89 3.82 -5.89
C LEU A 12 -16.43 3.83 -5.82
N SER A 13 -17.06 2.67 -5.60
CA SER A 13 -18.52 2.49 -5.70
C SER A 13 -19.30 2.67 -4.40
N ALA A 14 -18.68 3.17 -3.32
CA ALA A 14 -19.40 3.40 -2.07
C ALA A 14 -19.90 4.85 -2.02
N ALA A 15 -21.22 5.03 -2.05
CA ALA A 15 -21.91 6.26 -1.64
C ALA A 15 -21.71 6.61 -0.13
N SER A 16 -20.66 6.07 0.49
CA SER A 16 -20.34 6.14 1.89
C SER A 16 -18.82 6.16 2.01
N SER A 17 -18.28 7.22 2.59
CA SER A 17 -16.84 7.46 2.82
C SER A 17 -16.21 6.48 3.84
N GLY A 18 -16.44 5.16 3.71
CA GLY A 18 -16.32 4.24 4.85
C GLY A 18 -15.50 2.97 4.67
N SER A 19 -15.13 2.54 3.45
CA SER A 19 -14.44 1.25 3.27
C SER A 19 -13.10 1.40 2.57
N CYS A 20 -12.13 1.97 3.29
CA CYS A 20 -10.73 1.89 2.91
C CYS A 20 -10.08 0.70 3.62
N ILE A 21 -9.25 -0.05 2.91
CA ILE A 21 -8.46 -1.14 3.44
C ILE A 21 -6.98 -0.80 3.38
N GLU A 22 -6.21 -1.45 4.23
CA GLU A 22 -4.75 -1.42 4.17
C GLU A 22 -4.27 -2.69 3.49
N GLU A 23 -3.25 -2.56 2.64
CA GLU A 23 -2.63 -3.68 1.94
C GLU A 23 -1.11 -3.55 2.01
N ILE A 24 -0.42 -4.64 2.32
CA ILE A 24 1.05 -4.66 2.32
C ILE A 24 1.51 -4.87 0.88
N VAL A 25 2.16 -3.86 0.31
CA VAL A 25 2.61 -3.88 -1.09
C VAL A 25 3.96 -4.56 -1.21
N THR A 26 4.90 -4.19 -0.35
CA THR A 26 6.23 -4.77 -0.28
C THR A 26 6.86 -4.47 1.09
N ASP A 27 7.96 -5.14 1.40
CA ASP A 27 8.78 -4.90 2.59
C ASP A 27 10.26 -5.19 2.29
N SER A 28 11.16 -4.87 3.22
CA SER A 28 12.60 -5.07 3.05
C SER A 28 13.06 -6.53 2.88
N ASN A 29 12.19 -7.52 3.09
CA ASN A 29 12.45 -8.93 2.74
C ASN A 29 12.21 -9.17 1.24
N MET A 30 11.09 -8.67 0.71
CA MET A 30 10.74 -8.78 -0.71
C MET A 30 11.58 -7.85 -1.60
N THR A 31 11.93 -6.66 -1.10
CA THR A 31 12.68 -5.63 -1.83
C THR A 31 13.78 -5.08 -0.92
N PRO A 32 14.96 -5.72 -0.87
CA PRO A 32 16.02 -5.37 0.08
C PRO A 32 16.59 -3.96 -0.08
N GLU A 33 16.42 -3.36 -1.26
CA GLU A 33 16.81 -1.97 -1.57
C GLU A 33 15.83 -0.92 -1.00
N ILE A 34 14.64 -1.32 -0.52
CA ILE A 34 13.68 -0.38 0.05
C ILE A 34 14.18 0.14 1.40
N SER A 35 14.46 1.44 1.45
CA SER A 35 14.77 2.19 2.67
C SER A 35 13.66 3.18 3.00
N MET A 36 13.66 3.74 4.21
CA MET A 36 12.59 4.65 4.63
C MET A 36 12.58 5.94 3.81
N MET A 37 13.76 6.44 3.44
CA MET A 37 13.91 7.58 2.52
C MET A 37 13.43 7.25 1.11
N GLN A 38 13.78 6.07 0.59
CA GLN A 38 13.30 5.62 -0.73
C GLN A 38 11.77 5.48 -0.74
N CYS A 39 11.18 4.91 0.31
CA CYS A 39 9.74 4.80 0.42
C CYS A 39 9.07 6.19 0.46
N ALA A 40 9.57 7.11 1.29
CA ALA A 40 8.95 8.43 1.49
C ALA A 40 8.94 9.32 0.22
N ILE A 41 9.92 9.15 -0.67
CA ILE A 41 10.09 10.01 -1.85
C ILE A 41 9.68 9.29 -3.14
N GLY A 42 9.86 7.97 -3.19
CA GLY A 42 9.84 7.20 -4.44
C GLY A 42 8.78 6.11 -4.52
N ALA A 43 8.00 5.84 -3.47
CA ALA A 43 7.06 4.71 -3.49
C ALA A 43 5.83 4.95 -4.39
N GLN A 44 5.49 6.19 -4.76
CA GLN A 44 4.26 6.49 -5.49
C GLN A 44 4.19 5.83 -6.88
N ALA A 45 5.25 5.94 -7.69
CA ALA A 45 5.30 5.34 -9.02
C ALA A 45 5.21 3.79 -8.99
N PRO A 46 6.01 3.07 -8.19
CA PRO A 46 5.87 1.62 -8.09
C PRO A 46 4.54 1.18 -7.48
N LEU A 47 3.94 1.95 -6.54
CA LEU A 47 2.59 1.65 -6.05
C LEU A 47 1.53 1.78 -7.15
N ALA A 48 1.60 2.82 -7.98
CA ALA A 48 0.65 3.01 -9.07
C ALA A 48 0.74 1.87 -10.08
N LYS A 49 1.97 1.42 -10.42
CA LYS A 49 2.20 0.24 -11.25
C LYS A 49 1.61 -1.02 -10.61
N TRP A 50 1.98 -1.30 -9.36
CA TRP A 50 1.47 -2.45 -8.60
C TRP A 50 -0.06 -2.48 -8.60
N MET A 51 -0.70 -1.34 -8.32
CA MET A 51 -2.16 -1.24 -8.29
C MET A 51 -2.80 -1.53 -9.66
N GLY A 52 -2.21 -1.01 -10.74
CA GLY A 52 -2.70 -1.24 -12.09
C GLY A 52 -2.55 -2.69 -12.56
N GLU A 53 -1.56 -3.42 -12.04
CA GLU A 53 -1.34 -4.85 -12.33
C GLU A 53 -2.09 -5.77 -11.35
N HIS A 54 -2.62 -5.24 -10.23
CA HIS A 54 -3.23 -6.07 -9.20
C HIS A 54 -4.60 -6.62 -9.63
N PRO A 55 -4.85 -7.93 -9.57
CA PRO A 55 -6.07 -8.55 -10.08
C PRO A 55 -7.35 -8.04 -9.38
N ILE A 56 -7.25 -7.58 -8.12
CA ILE A 56 -8.40 -7.09 -7.35
C ILE A 56 -8.50 -5.56 -7.38
N TYR A 57 -7.35 -4.85 -7.40
CA TYR A 57 -7.32 -3.42 -7.12
C TYR A 57 -7.23 -2.53 -8.37
N HIS A 58 -6.95 -3.12 -9.54
CA HIS A 58 -6.92 -2.38 -10.80
C HIS A 58 -8.29 -1.77 -11.19
N ALA A 59 -9.41 -2.35 -10.71
CA ALA A 59 -10.76 -1.93 -11.03
C ALA A 59 -11.59 -1.65 -9.77
N ASN A 60 -12.37 -0.57 -9.75
CA ASN A 60 -13.26 -0.17 -8.65
C ASN A 60 -12.56 0.21 -7.32
N TRP A 61 -11.25 0.38 -7.32
CA TRP A 61 -10.48 0.87 -6.18
C TRP A 61 -9.66 2.10 -6.55
N ARG A 62 -9.35 2.93 -5.56
CA ARG A 62 -8.46 4.08 -5.67
C ARG A 62 -7.42 4.05 -4.55
N LEU A 63 -6.16 4.31 -4.90
CA LEU A 63 -5.12 4.61 -3.91
C LEU A 63 -5.42 5.97 -3.26
N ASP A 64 -5.71 5.94 -1.96
CA ASP A 64 -5.94 7.15 -1.15
C ASP A 64 -4.62 7.74 -0.68
N ARG A 65 -3.78 6.88 -0.09
CA ARG A 65 -2.44 7.22 0.42
C ARG A 65 -1.61 5.96 0.58
N TYR A 66 -0.34 6.13 0.92
CA TYR A 66 0.54 5.04 1.31
C TYR A 66 1.30 5.40 2.58
N LYS A 67 1.81 4.39 3.27
CA LYS A 67 2.58 4.52 4.52
C LYS A 67 3.93 3.81 4.35
N CYS A 68 4.96 4.41 4.93
CA CYS A 68 6.27 3.82 5.10
C CYS A 68 6.45 3.50 6.58
N VAL A 69 6.25 2.25 6.95
CA VAL A 69 6.27 1.83 8.35
C VAL A 69 7.64 1.24 8.67
N PRO A 70 8.35 1.71 9.72
CA PRO A 70 9.57 1.07 10.17
C PRO A 70 9.24 -0.24 10.89
N GLY A 71 9.92 -1.32 10.51
CA GLY A 71 9.68 -2.66 11.06
C GLY A 71 8.60 -3.44 10.32
N HIS A 72 8.33 -4.65 10.81
CA HIS A 72 7.27 -5.50 10.30
C HIS A 72 5.91 -4.88 10.60
N TYR A 73 5.05 -4.84 9.59
CA TYR A 73 3.70 -4.34 9.74
C TYR A 73 2.69 -5.49 9.62
N GLU A 74 1.68 -5.46 10.50
CA GLU A 74 0.55 -6.37 10.47
C GLU A 74 -0.71 -5.51 10.37
N ILE A 75 -1.55 -5.80 9.38
CA ILE A 75 -2.82 -5.09 9.18
C ILE A 75 -3.76 -5.45 10.33
N LYS A 76 -4.07 -4.47 11.18
CA LYS A 76 -5.01 -4.64 12.30
C LYS A 76 -6.45 -4.56 11.76
N GLY A 77 -7.26 -5.58 12.00
CA GLY A 77 -8.69 -5.59 11.62
C GLY A 77 -9.03 -6.35 10.34
N HIS A 78 -8.09 -7.13 9.79
CA HIS A 78 -8.42 -8.21 8.86
C HIS A 78 -8.90 -9.41 9.69
N ALA A 79 -10.22 -9.57 9.82
CA ALA A 79 -10.89 -10.72 10.44
C ALA A 79 -11.73 -11.42 9.38
#